data_AF-A0A2V5XNC1-F1
#
_entry.id   AF-A0A2V5XNC1-F1
#
_cell.length_a   1.000
_cell.length_b   1.000
_cell.length_c   1.000
_cell.angle_alpha   90.00
_cell.angle_beta   90.00
_cell.angle_gamma   90.00
#
_symmetry.space_group_name_H-M   'P 1'
#
loop_
_entity.id
_entity.type
_entity.pdbx_description
1 polymer ?
#
loop_
_entity_poly.entity_id
_entity_poly.type
_entity_poly.pdbx_seq_one_letter_code
_entity_poly.pdbx_strand_id
1 'polypeptide(L)'
;MKVRTNRLDKPNRTTSERHRRSLLAAAAIALGGSLLLLLGAGWLQHGVSKMAISGLGALLLIGVRILVCLTALIFTVMEDLPALSSMPLEMRNNYQFFYLLHTIPGYSSLLSNAHLLGALQWTTAALLLLGLIGFQTRIALLLGGFGFLLLQAILRDYTYQYHSGLVLVYLVLVLPWTACAATWSVDCWLNRKKHEPGRQSAGFGVYACFIVMALIYLMSGLSKLRDSGLDWVRGDNIEQRLVEDALSPIFLDYKWKATVWLVQHHAPGLVFTVIGTFGLVVELGYVGVLFSRTAQIIMPIAALGVHVGVLVFQHILFLELLILQFIFLDVDWVANFWRPHFRTGEQTVNAQVSNGIRPRPLSYLPAVATALAAATFLVAWVWSVEYYPLSAWRMYSTPEHKGPFLYFKIIATLENGSSILIPTRDLSPALLPNARYLLARVFHATR
;
A
#
# COMPACT_ATOMS: atom_id res chain seq x y z
N MET A 1 26.23 -24.41 14.17
CA MET A 1 25.09 -24.04 15.04
C MET A 1 23.82 -24.61 14.41
N LYS A 2 23.19 -25.64 15.00
CA LYS A 2 21.94 -26.25 14.47
C LYS A 2 20.75 -25.55 15.10
N VAL A 3 20.09 -24.65 14.38
CA VAL A 3 18.81 -24.07 14.81
C VAL A 3 17.73 -25.14 14.62
N ARG A 4 17.34 -25.79 15.71
CA ARG A 4 16.23 -26.73 15.75
C ARG A 4 14.95 -25.92 15.87
N THR A 5 14.26 -25.70 14.76
CA THR A 5 12.91 -25.12 14.78
C THR A 5 11.97 -26.17 15.36
N ASN A 6 11.63 -26.04 16.64
CA ASN A 6 10.52 -26.78 17.23
C ASN A 6 9.23 -26.29 16.55
N ARG A 7 8.84 -26.98 15.48
CA ARG A 7 7.51 -26.83 14.91
C ARG A 7 6.55 -27.44 15.93
N LEU A 8 5.95 -26.58 16.76
CA LEU A 8 4.80 -26.95 17.59
C LEU A 8 3.77 -27.59 16.67
N ASP A 9 3.55 -28.90 16.82
CA ASP A 9 2.46 -29.60 16.16
C ASP A 9 1.18 -28.89 16.55
N LYS A 10 0.54 -28.24 15.56
CA LYS A 10 -0.71 -27.53 15.79
C LYS A 10 -1.73 -28.58 16.27
N PRO A 11 -2.39 -28.37 17.42
CA PRO A 11 -3.37 -29.32 17.93
C PRO A 11 -4.44 -29.59 16.88
N ASN A 12 -4.85 -30.85 16.79
CA ASN A 12 -5.83 -31.34 15.84
C ASN A 12 -7.11 -30.49 15.96
N ARG A 13 -7.38 -29.67 14.94
CA ARG A 13 -8.45 -28.66 14.99
C ARG A 13 -9.81 -29.34 15.15
N THR A 14 -10.56 -28.93 16.16
CA THR A 14 -11.88 -29.51 16.49
C THR A 14 -12.91 -29.21 15.39
N THR A 15 -13.92 -30.09 15.26
CA THR A 15 -15.04 -29.94 14.32
C THR A 15 -15.80 -28.61 14.49
N SER A 16 -15.85 -28.09 15.72
CA SER A 16 -16.38 -26.76 16.07
C SER A 16 -15.66 -25.62 15.33
N GLU A 17 -14.33 -25.66 15.25
CA GLU A 17 -13.53 -24.63 14.57
C GLU A 17 -13.77 -24.65 13.06
N ARG A 18 -13.97 -25.84 12.48
CA ARG A 18 -14.30 -26.02 11.06
C ARG A 18 -15.68 -25.45 10.73
N HIS A 19 -16.68 -25.70 11.58
CA HIS A 19 -18.04 -25.17 11.42
C HIS A 19 -18.09 -23.64 11.57
N ARG A 20 -17.34 -23.08 12.54
CA ARG A 20 -17.22 -21.63 12.71
C ARG A 20 -16.57 -20.97 11.49
N ARG A 21 -15.55 -21.59 10.90
CA ARG A 21 -14.93 -21.11 9.65
C ARG A 21 -15.87 -21.16 8.46
N SER A 22 -16.70 -22.21 8.31
CA SER A 22 -17.69 -22.26 7.23
C SER A 22 -18.79 -21.21 7.38
N LEU A 23 -19.24 -20.93 8.61
CA LEU A 23 -20.20 -19.86 8.88
C LEU A 23 -19.60 -18.47 8.63
N LEU A 24 -18.35 -18.23 9.04
CA LEU A 24 -17.64 -16.99 8.73
C LEU A 24 -17.41 -16.83 7.22
N ALA A 25 -17.10 -17.92 6.51
CA ALA A 25 -16.95 -17.90 5.06
C ALA A 25 -18.28 -17.57 4.36
N ALA A 26 -19.38 -18.18 4.77
CA ALA A 26 -20.70 -17.88 4.24
C ALA A 26 -21.14 -16.44 4.55
N ALA A 27 -20.95 -15.98 5.79
CA ALA A 27 -21.26 -14.62 6.21
C ALA A 27 -20.42 -13.59 5.45
N ALA A 28 -19.17 -13.89 5.13
CA ALA A 28 -18.31 -12.97 4.45
C ALA A 28 -18.42 -13.02 2.92
N ILE A 29 -18.82 -14.16 2.33
CA ILE A 29 -19.34 -14.22 0.96
C ILE A 29 -20.64 -13.40 0.86
N ALA A 30 -21.53 -13.51 1.86
CA ALA A 30 -22.76 -12.74 1.90
C ALA A 30 -22.49 -11.23 2.12
N LEU A 31 -21.56 -10.85 3.00
CA LEU A 31 -21.11 -9.48 3.19
C LEU A 31 -20.36 -8.96 1.97
N GLY A 32 -19.54 -9.79 1.32
CA GLY A 32 -18.81 -9.43 0.11
C GLY A 32 -19.74 -9.26 -1.08
N GLY A 33 -20.73 -10.14 -1.22
CA GLY A 33 -21.83 -10.01 -2.18
C GLY A 33 -22.70 -8.80 -1.87
N SER A 34 -23.01 -8.54 -0.60
CA SER A 34 -23.75 -7.35 -0.17
C SER A 34 -22.93 -6.07 -0.38
N LEU A 35 -21.62 -6.10 -0.16
CA LEU A 35 -20.71 -4.99 -0.43
C LEU A 35 -20.58 -4.79 -1.94
N LEU A 36 -20.49 -5.83 -2.75
CA LEU A 36 -20.52 -5.73 -4.22
C LEU A 36 -21.84 -5.15 -4.72
N LEU A 37 -22.97 -5.56 -4.12
CA LEU A 37 -24.29 -5.01 -4.41
C LEU A 37 -24.42 -3.57 -3.92
N LEU A 38 -23.87 -3.21 -2.77
CA LEU A 38 -23.84 -1.84 -2.23
C LEU A 38 -22.86 -0.94 -2.99
N LEU A 39 -21.74 -1.47 -3.48
CA LEU A 39 -20.80 -0.77 -4.34
C LEU A 39 -21.43 -0.57 -5.72
N GLY A 40 -22.12 -1.57 -6.26
CA GLY A 40 -22.90 -1.46 -7.50
C GLY A 40 -24.08 -0.50 -7.37
N ALA A 41 -24.84 -0.57 -6.28
CA ALA A 41 -26.00 0.29 -6.02
C ALA A 41 -25.60 1.71 -5.62
N GLY A 42 -24.58 1.90 -4.78
CA GLY A 42 -24.00 3.20 -4.43
C GLY A 42 -23.32 3.87 -5.63
N TRP A 43 -22.73 3.07 -6.52
CA TRP A 43 -22.26 3.55 -7.83
C TRP A 43 -23.42 4.02 -8.71
N LEU A 44 -24.51 3.25 -8.80
CA LEU A 44 -25.72 3.60 -9.57
C LEU A 44 -26.48 4.81 -8.99
N GLN A 45 -26.53 4.98 -7.67
CA GLN A 45 -27.34 6.02 -7.01
C GLN A 45 -26.58 7.32 -6.71
N HIS A 46 -25.29 7.29 -6.37
CA HIS A 46 -24.58 8.47 -5.83
C HIS A 46 -23.22 8.77 -6.47
N GLY A 47 -22.42 7.76 -6.83
CA GLY A 47 -21.06 7.96 -7.34
C GLY A 47 -21.00 8.58 -8.74
N VAL A 48 -21.85 8.11 -9.65
CA VAL A 48 -21.91 8.64 -11.02
C VAL A 48 -22.56 10.03 -11.06
N SER A 49 -23.62 10.29 -10.31
CA SER A 49 -24.30 11.59 -10.42
C SER A 49 -23.39 12.73 -9.93
N LYS A 50 -22.72 12.62 -8.79
CA LYS A 50 -21.97 13.76 -8.25
C LYS A 50 -20.55 13.96 -8.82
N MET A 51 -19.85 12.92 -9.27
CA MET A 51 -18.52 13.05 -9.90
C MET A 51 -18.58 13.12 -11.43
N ALA A 52 -19.57 12.51 -12.09
CA ALA A 52 -19.72 12.63 -13.55
C ALA A 52 -20.35 13.96 -13.98
N ILE A 53 -20.96 14.73 -13.07
CA ILE A 53 -21.55 16.05 -13.39
C ILE A 53 -20.46 17.12 -13.60
N SER A 54 -19.31 17.06 -12.95
CA SER A 54 -18.37 18.19 -12.95
C SER A 54 -17.42 18.25 -14.15
N GLY A 55 -17.26 17.19 -14.96
CA GLY A 55 -16.25 17.16 -16.03
C GLY A 55 -14.79 17.06 -15.52
N LEU A 56 -14.56 17.23 -14.22
CA LEU A 56 -13.23 17.15 -13.57
C LEU A 56 -12.71 15.73 -13.34
N GLY A 57 -13.56 14.70 -13.47
CA GLY A 57 -13.13 13.31 -13.27
C GLY A 57 -11.94 12.90 -14.16
N ALA A 58 -11.81 13.49 -15.35
CA ALA A 58 -10.67 13.25 -16.22
C ALA A 58 -9.36 13.88 -15.69
N LEU A 59 -9.43 15.09 -15.13
CA LEU A 59 -8.27 15.77 -14.51
C LEU A 59 -7.83 15.05 -13.25
N LEU A 60 -8.78 14.65 -12.40
CA LEU A 60 -8.47 13.88 -11.21
C LEU A 60 -7.82 12.54 -11.57
N LEU A 61 -8.33 11.84 -12.58
CA LEU A 61 -7.76 10.57 -13.03
C LEU A 61 -6.34 10.73 -13.60
N ILE A 62 -6.01 11.85 -14.26
CA ILE A 62 -4.63 12.19 -14.62
C ILE A 62 -3.78 12.33 -13.36
N GLY A 63 -4.26 13.10 -12.38
CA GLY A 63 -3.57 13.31 -11.11
C GLY A 63 -3.28 11.99 -10.40
N VAL A 64 -4.28 11.10 -10.33
CA VAL A 64 -4.13 9.74 -9.79
C VAL A 64 -3.05 8.96 -10.54
N ARG A 65 -3.07 8.96 -11.88
CA ARG A 65 -2.04 8.28 -12.69
C ARG A 65 -0.65 8.81 -12.37
N ILE A 66 -0.46 10.13 -12.40
CA ILE A 66 0.84 10.75 -12.13
C ILE A 66 1.30 10.39 -10.73
N LEU A 67 0.44 10.55 -9.72
CA LEU A 67 0.77 10.29 -8.32
C LEU A 67 1.15 8.82 -8.09
N VAL A 68 0.36 7.89 -8.61
CA VAL A 68 0.61 6.44 -8.50
C VAL A 68 1.92 6.06 -9.19
N CYS A 69 2.12 6.48 -10.44
CA CYS A 69 3.34 6.18 -11.19
C CYS A 69 4.57 6.83 -10.55
N LEU A 70 4.46 8.08 -10.10
CA LEU A 70 5.55 8.79 -9.44
C LEU A 70 5.94 8.10 -8.13
N THR A 71 4.96 7.71 -7.33
CA THR A 71 5.22 7.02 -6.06
C THR A 71 5.85 5.65 -6.31
N ALA A 72 5.33 4.87 -7.27
CA ALA A 72 5.91 3.59 -7.65
C ALA A 72 7.33 3.75 -8.23
N LEU A 73 7.59 4.81 -9.00
CA LEU A 73 8.91 5.15 -9.53
C LEU A 73 9.88 5.50 -8.40
N ILE A 74 9.48 6.34 -7.44
CA ILE A 74 10.28 6.67 -6.26
C ILE A 74 10.66 5.39 -5.51
N PHE A 75 9.69 4.52 -5.22
CA PHE A 75 9.96 3.23 -4.58
C PHE A 75 10.94 2.38 -5.39
N THR A 76 10.74 2.28 -6.71
CA THR A 76 11.61 1.50 -7.59
C THR A 76 13.05 2.02 -7.59
N VAL A 77 13.25 3.33 -7.54
CA VAL A 77 14.58 3.96 -7.59
C VAL A 77 15.25 4.01 -6.22
N MET A 78 14.48 4.11 -5.13
CA MET A 78 15.01 4.11 -3.76
C MET A 78 15.56 2.74 -3.35
N GLU A 79 15.07 1.66 -3.96
CA GLU A 79 15.54 0.31 -3.69
C GLU A 79 16.86 0.01 -4.41
N ASP A 80 17.75 -0.74 -3.77
CA ASP A 80 18.96 -1.29 -4.41
C ASP A 80 18.71 -2.78 -4.69
N LEU A 81 18.06 -3.06 -5.82
CA LEU A 81 17.78 -4.44 -6.23
C LEU A 81 19.05 -5.21 -6.60
N PRO A 82 20.04 -4.65 -7.33
CA PRO A 82 21.32 -5.31 -7.62
C PRO A 82 22.03 -5.87 -6.39
N ALA A 83 22.01 -5.15 -5.26
CA ALA A 83 22.67 -5.60 -4.03
C ALA A 83 22.15 -6.97 -3.53
N LEU A 84 20.90 -7.34 -3.85
CA LEU A 84 20.32 -8.62 -3.44
C LEU A 84 21.03 -9.83 -4.07
N SER A 85 21.79 -9.67 -5.15
CA SER A 85 22.55 -10.78 -5.72
C SER A 85 23.69 -11.27 -4.83
N SER A 86 24.09 -10.47 -3.85
CA SER A 86 25.10 -10.82 -2.85
C SER A 86 24.51 -11.54 -1.62
N MET A 87 23.18 -11.65 -1.53
CA MET A 87 22.51 -12.21 -0.37
C MET A 87 22.62 -13.74 -0.31
N PRO A 88 22.89 -14.31 0.88
CA PRO A 88 22.86 -15.75 1.08
C PRO A 88 21.51 -16.37 0.69
N LEU A 89 21.55 -17.53 0.04
CA LEU A 89 20.36 -18.26 -0.41
C LEU A 89 19.51 -18.72 0.79
N GLU A 90 20.16 -18.96 1.93
CA GLU A 90 19.55 -19.41 3.18
C GLU A 90 18.63 -18.34 3.80
N MET A 91 18.75 -17.08 3.37
CA MET A 91 17.92 -15.97 3.83
C MET A 91 16.62 -15.84 3.04
N ARG A 92 16.43 -16.65 1.99
CA ARG A 92 15.20 -16.65 1.21
C ARG A 92 14.05 -17.30 1.96
N ASN A 93 12.85 -16.77 1.74
CA ASN A 93 11.64 -17.28 2.33
C ASN A 93 11.09 -18.45 1.53
N ASN A 94 10.67 -19.49 2.25
CA ASN A 94 10.02 -20.65 1.66
C ASN A 94 8.49 -20.51 1.57
N TYR A 95 7.94 -19.31 1.39
CA TYR A 95 6.49 -19.12 1.24
C TYR A 95 6.01 -19.61 -0.14
N GLN A 96 4.74 -20.02 -0.22
CA GLN A 96 4.15 -20.68 -1.40
C GLN A 96 4.29 -19.88 -2.70
N PHE A 97 4.19 -18.55 -2.65
CA PHE A 97 4.35 -17.71 -3.84
C PHE A 97 5.80 -17.67 -4.35
N PHE A 98 6.77 -17.57 -3.44
CA PHE A 98 8.20 -17.58 -3.82
C PHE A 98 8.62 -18.94 -4.37
N TYR A 99 8.04 -20.03 -3.85
CA TYR A 99 8.23 -21.34 -4.43
C TYR A 99 7.83 -21.38 -5.92
N LEU A 100 6.67 -20.79 -6.28
CA LEU A 100 6.26 -20.69 -7.68
C LEU A 100 7.26 -19.85 -8.51
N LEU A 101 7.74 -18.72 -7.99
CA LEU A 101 8.76 -17.94 -8.69
C LEU A 101 10.05 -18.73 -8.91
N HIS A 102 10.49 -19.52 -7.94
CA HIS A 102 11.67 -20.38 -8.08
C HIS A 102 11.49 -21.51 -9.10
N THR A 103 10.26 -21.89 -9.46
CA THR A 103 10.02 -22.84 -10.55
C THR A 103 10.15 -22.21 -11.95
N ILE A 104 10.18 -20.88 -12.06
CA ILE A 104 10.31 -20.19 -13.33
C ILE A 104 11.75 -20.35 -13.86
N PRO A 105 11.94 -20.88 -15.08
CA PRO A 105 13.26 -21.00 -15.69
C PRO A 105 14.00 -19.65 -15.73
N GLY A 106 15.25 -19.63 -15.26
CA GLY A 106 16.08 -18.43 -15.23
C GLY A 106 15.86 -17.50 -14.03
N TYR A 107 14.87 -17.75 -13.16
CA TYR A 107 14.66 -16.92 -11.97
C TYR A 107 15.84 -16.99 -10.98
N SER A 108 16.43 -18.18 -10.80
CA SER A 108 17.66 -18.33 -9.99
C SER A 108 18.82 -17.52 -10.56
N SER A 109 19.01 -17.54 -11.88
CA SER A 109 20.03 -16.76 -12.59
C SER A 109 19.80 -15.25 -12.50
N LEU A 110 18.53 -14.80 -12.55
CA LEU A 110 18.14 -13.42 -12.30
C LEU A 110 18.58 -12.99 -10.89
N LEU A 111 18.21 -13.79 -9.86
CA LEU A 111 18.53 -13.46 -8.48
C LEU A 111 20.03 -13.48 -8.16
N SER A 112 20.84 -14.27 -8.87
CA SER A 112 22.29 -14.35 -8.64
C SER A 112 23.11 -13.32 -9.43
N ASN A 113 22.48 -12.47 -10.25
CA ASN A 113 23.19 -11.56 -11.15
C ASN A 113 22.75 -10.10 -10.95
N ALA A 114 23.65 -9.30 -10.38
CA ALA A 114 23.44 -7.87 -10.12
C ALA A 114 23.01 -7.09 -11.36
N HIS A 115 23.56 -7.41 -12.54
CA HIS A 115 23.23 -6.72 -13.79
C HIS A 115 21.82 -7.05 -14.26
N LEU A 116 21.35 -8.29 -14.09
CA LEU A 116 19.99 -8.67 -14.46
C LEU A 116 18.96 -8.04 -13.52
N LEU A 117 19.26 -7.98 -12.21
CA LEU A 117 18.43 -7.25 -11.24
C LEU A 117 18.41 -5.75 -11.53
N GLY A 118 19.57 -5.16 -11.86
CA GLY A 118 19.66 -3.76 -12.27
C GLY A 118 18.88 -3.48 -13.54
N ALA A 119 18.96 -4.35 -14.54
CA ALA A 119 18.19 -4.25 -15.76
C ALA A 119 16.68 -4.31 -15.47
N LEU A 120 16.23 -5.25 -14.63
CA LEU A 120 14.83 -5.33 -14.20
C LEU A 120 14.37 -4.04 -13.50
N GLN A 121 15.15 -3.54 -12.55
CA GLN A 121 14.84 -2.32 -11.81
C GLN A 121 14.73 -1.10 -12.74
N TRP A 122 15.76 -0.84 -13.57
CA TRP A 122 15.77 0.32 -14.45
C TRP A 122 14.76 0.22 -15.59
N THR A 123 14.49 -0.99 -16.10
CA THR A 123 13.41 -1.20 -17.07
C THR A 123 12.05 -0.91 -16.44
N THR A 124 11.82 -1.38 -15.21
CA THR A 124 10.59 -1.09 -14.46
C THR A 124 10.44 0.41 -14.21
N ALA A 125 11.51 1.09 -13.76
CA ALA A 125 11.53 2.54 -13.56
C ALA A 125 11.21 3.29 -14.86
N ALA A 126 11.83 2.91 -15.98
CA ALA A 126 11.55 3.51 -17.28
C ALA A 126 10.08 3.32 -17.69
N LEU A 127 9.53 2.11 -17.54
CA LEU A 127 8.11 1.83 -17.85
C LEU A 127 7.15 2.64 -16.97
N LEU A 128 7.44 2.79 -15.67
CA LEU A 128 6.66 3.63 -14.75
C LEU A 128 6.76 5.12 -15.12
N LEU A 129 7.93 5.59 -15.55
CA LEU A 129 8.11 6.95 -16.07
C LEU A 129 7.31 7.16 -17.37
N LEU A 130 7.32 6.19 -18.28
CA LEU A 130 6.48 6.22 -19.49
C LEU A 130 4.98 6.24 -19.13
N GLY A 131 4.56 5.45 -18.12
CA GLY A 131 3.21 5.49 -17.57
C GLY A 131 2.85 6.83 -16.93
N LEU A 132 3.80 7.50 -16.28
CA LEU A 132 3.65 8.82 -15.66
C LEU A 132 3.36 9.90 -16.72
N ILE A 133 4.21 9.99 -17.74
CA ILE A 133 4.03 10.96 -18.85
C ILE A 133 2.89 10.55 -19.80
N GLY A 134 2.46 9.29 -19.73
CA GLY A 134 1.41 8.72 -20.54
C GLY A 134 1.83 8.44 -21.99
N PHE A 135 2.97 7.79 -22.17
CA PHE A 135 3.42 7.26 -23.47
C PHE A 135 3.22 5.75 -23.53
N GLN A 136 2.52 5.27 -24.56
CA GLN A 136 2.01 3.90 -24.67
C GLN A 136 1.37 3.42 -23.36
N THR A 137 0.59 4.29 -22.74
CA THR A 137 0.21 4.28 -21.32
C THR A 137 -0.28 2.93 -20.85
N ARG A 138 -1.15 2.25 -21.61
CA ARG A 138 -1.67 0.94 -21.22
C ARG A 138 -0.59 -0.14 -21.15
N ILE A 139 0.28 -0.19 -22.16
CA ILE A 139 1.37 -1.17 -22.21
C ILE A 139 2.41 -0.82 -21.15
N ALA A 140 2.79 0.45 -21.05
CA ALA A 140 3.74 0.95 -20.06
C ALA A 140 3.27 0.66 -18.62
N LEU A 141 2.00 0.92 -18.30
CA LEU A 141 1.43 0.62 -16.98
C LEU A 141 1.29 -0.88 -16.71
N LEU A 142 0.91 -1.70 -17.70
CA LEU A 142 0.83 -3.15 -17.51
C LEU A 142 2.22 -3.74 -17.27
N LEU A 143 3.17 -3.47 -18.17
CA LEU A 143 4.54 -4.00 -18.04
C LEU A 143 5.25 -3.41 -16.81
N GLY A 144 5.09 -2.11 -16.56
CA GLY A 144 5.64 -1.45 -15.37
C GLY A 144 5.00 -1.96 -14.08
N GLY A 145 3.69 -2.25 -14.08
CA GLY A 145 2.98 -2.86 -12.96
C GLY A 145 3.44 -4.29 -12.67
N PHE A 146 3.63 -5.12 -13.70
CA PHE A 146 4.19 -6.47 -13.52
C PHE A 146 5.67 -6.43 -13.11
N GLY A 147 6.47 -5.53 -13.67
CA GLY A 147 7.84 -5.30 -13.24
C GLY A 147 7.92 -4.88 -11.77
N PHE A 148 7.06 -3.94 -11.36
CA PHE A 148 6.97 -3.49 -9.97
C PHE A 148 6.47 -4.60 -9.04
N LEU A 149 5.50 -5.41 -9.45
CA LEU A 149 5.07 -6.61 -8.73
C LEU A 149 6.25 -7.57 -8.53
N LEU A 150 7.00 -7.87 -9.59
CA LEU A 150 8.14 -8.77 -9.50
C LEU A 150 9.24 -8.21 -8.58
N LEU A 151 9.55 -6.91 -8.69
CA LEU A 151 10.50 -6.23 -7.82
C LEU A 151 10.07 -6.35 -6.35
N GLN A 152 8.82 -6.00 -6.05
CA GLN A 152 8.24 -6.10 -4.71
C GLN A 152 8.20 -7.53 -4.17
N ALA A 153 8.06 -8.54 -5.04
CA ALA A 153 8.20 -9.95 -4.69
C ALA A 153 9.64 -10.30 -4.31
N ILE A 154 10.63 -9.93 -5.14
CA ILE A 154 12.04 -10.22 -4.88
C ILE A 154 12.48 -9.60 -3.54
N LEU A 155 12.06 -8.37 -3.24
CA LEU A 155 12.33 -7.73 -1.94
C LEU A 155 11.81 -8.56 -0.76
N ARG A 156 10.59 -9.10 -0.90
CA ARG A 156 9.93 -9.95 0.11
C ARG A 156 10.43 -11.37 0.14
N ASP A 157 11.10 -11.84 -0.90
CA ASP A 157 11.74 -13.16 -0.86
C ASP A 157 12.84 -13.18 0.20
N TYR A 158 13.55 -12.07 0.40
CA TYR A 158 14.60 -11.95 1.40
C TYR A 158 14.17 -11.29 2.71
N THR A 159 12.91 -10.88 2.87
CA THR A 159 12.46 -10.10 4.04
C THR A 159 11.16 -10.63 4.60
N TYR A 160 10.71 -10.19 5.77
CA TYR A 160 9.43 -10.67 6.31
C TYR A 160 8.22 -10.17 5.48
N GLN A 161 7.05 -10.79 5.67
CA GLN A 161 5.82 -10.38 4.99
C GLN A 161 5.37 -9.00 5.51
N TYR A 162 5.44 -7.97 4.67
CA TYR A 162 4.90 -6.63 4.97
C TYR A 162 4.01 -6.08 3.84
N HIS A 163 3.11 -5.18 4.21
CA HIS A 163 2.10 -4.64 3.29
C HIS A 163 2.53 -3.38 2.51
N SER A 164 3.65 -2.76 2.88
CA SER A 164 4.11 -1.53 2.20
C SER A 164 4.36 -1.72 0.70
N GLY A 165 3.81 -0.85 -0.13
CA GLY A 165 3.88 -0.93 -1.60
C GLY A 165 2.89 -1.92 -2.25
N LEU A 166 2.13 -2.73 -1.51
CA LEU A 166 1.06 -3.57 -2.11
C LEU A 166 -0.04 -2.70 -2.74
N VAL A 167 -0.40 -1.60 -2.07
CA VAL A 167 -1.39 -0.64 -2.58
C VAL A 167 -1.00 -0.12 -3.96
N LEU A 168 0.28 0.21 -4.14
CA LEU A 168 0.82 0.69 -5.42
C LEU A 168 0.75 -0.39 -6.49
N VAL A 169 1.09 -1.65 -6.17
CA VAL A 169 0.95 -2.78 -7.11
C VAL A 169 -0.47 -2.83 -7.66
N TYR A 170 -1.48 -2.74 -6.78
CA TYR A 170 -2.88 -2.80 -7.21
C TYR A 170 -3.30 -1.58 -8.02
N LEU A 171 -2.93 -0.37 -7.58
CA LEU A 171 -3.31 0.85 -8.29
C LEU A 171 -2.67 0.93 -9.68
N VAL A 172 -1.38 0.58 -9.82
CA VAL A 172 -0.70 0.54 -11.12
C VAL A 172 -1.36 -0.49 -12.04
N LEU A 173 -1.79 -1.65 -11.52
CA LEU A 173 -2.46 -2.68 -12.32
C LEU A 173 -3.93 -2.36 -12.65
N VAL A 174 -4.59 -1.49 -11.88
CA VAL A 174 -5.97 -1.02 -12.15
C VAL A 174 -5.99 0.07 -13.22
N LEU A 175 -5.03 1.00 -13.20
CA LEU A 175 -4.99 2.15 -14.11
C LEU A 175 -5.04 1.82 -15.63
N PRO A 176 -4.40 0.76 -16.16
CA PRO A 176 -4.50 0.37 -17.58
C PRO A 176 -5.93 0.17 -18.09
N TRP A 177 -6.84 -0.19 -17.17
CA TRP A 177 -8.25 -0.45 -17.47
C TRP A 177 -9.12 0.81 -17.42
N THR A 178 -8.53 1.96 -17.13
CA THR A 178 -9.23 3.24 -17.00
C THR A 178 -8.92 4.17 -18.18
N ALA A 179 -9.63 5.30 -18.25
CA ALA A 179 -9.37 6.35 -19.24
C ALA A 179 -8.24 7.31 -18.81
N CYS A 180 -7.28 6.87 -17.99
CA CYS A 180 -6.27 7.74 -17.37
C CYS A 180 -5.30 8.42 -18.35
N ALA A 181 -5.24 7.98 -19.61
CA ALA A 181 -4.40 8.56 -20.65
C ALA A 181 -5.13 9.52 -21.59
N ALA A 182 -6.41 9.78 -21.38
CA ALA A 182 -7.25 10.27 -22.47
C ALA A 182 -7.29 11.80 -22.65
N THR A 183 -6.74 12.58 -21.71
CA THR A 183 -6.78 14.06 -21.74
C THR A 183 -5.39 14.71 -21.65
N TRP A 184 -4.53 14.25 -20.72
CA TRP A 184 -3.14 14.73 -20.60
C TRP A 184 -2.17 13.55 -20.61
N SER A 185 -1.62 13.27 -21.78
CA SER A 185 -0.65 12.20 -22.02
C SER A 185 0.03 12.43 -23.37
N VAL A 186 1.22 11.86 -23.55
CA VAL A 186 1.87 11.82 -24.88
C VAL A 186 0.99 11.06 -25.87
N ASP A 187 0.30 9.99 -25.45
CA ASP A 187 -0.62 9.21 -26.29
C ASP A 187 -1.76 10.06 -26.87
N CYS A 188 -2.34 10.94 -26.07
CA CYS A 188 -3.41 11.85 -26.46
C CYS A 188 -2.87 12.93 -27.39
N TRP A 189 -1.68 13.46 -27.09
CA TRP A 189 -1.03 14.46 -27.94
C TRP A 189 -0.68 13.90 -29.33
N LEU A 190 -0.21 12.66 -29.42
CA LEU A 190 0.08 11.96 -30.69
C LEU A 190 -1.21 11.55 -31.44
N ASN A 191 -2.28 11.23 -30.71
CA ASN A 191 -3.55 10.78 -31.29
C ASN A 191 -4.68 11.79 -31.07
N ARG A 192 -4.48 13.06 -31.49
CA ARG A 192 -5.49 14.14 -31.32
C ARG A 192 -6.88 13.84 -31.91
N LYS A 193 -6.99 12.84 -32.79
CA LYS A 193 -8.24 12.37 -33.40
C LYS A 193 -9.04 11.40 -32.50
N LYS A 194 -8.47 10.91 -31.40
CA LYS A 194 -9.19 10.02 -30.47
C LYS A 194 -10.20 10.84 -29.66
N HIS A 195 -11.38 10.26 -29.51
CA HIS A 195 -12.50 10.85 -28.80
C HIS A 195 -12.21 10.98 -27.30
N GLU A 196 -12.62 12.08 -26.69
CA GLU A 196 -12.56 12.27 -25.24
C GLU A 196 -13.37 11.16 -24.53
N PRO A 197 -12.89 10.67 -23.37
CA PRO A 197 -13.61 9.66 -22.65
C PRO A 197 -14.91 10.25 -22.11
N GLY A 198 -16.00 9.46 -22.15
CA GLY A 198 -17.23 9.88 -21.51
C GLY A 198 -17.00 10.14 -20.02
N ARG A 199 -17.63 11.19 -19.48
CA ARG A 199 -17.50 11.62 -18.06
C ARG A 199 -17.67 10.46 -17.07
N GLN A 200 -18.60 9.54 -17.37
CA GLN A 200 -18.86 8.36 -16.55
C GLN A 200 -17.66 7.40 -16.48
N SER A 201 -16.92 7.21 -17.59
CA SER A 201 -15.74 6.33 -17.62
C SER A 201 -14.58 6.90 -16.82
N ALA A 202 -14.36 8.21 -16.90
CA ALA A 202 -13.33 8.89 -16.11
C ALA A 202 -13.68 8.86 -14.61
N GLY A 203 -14.93 9.17 -14.25
CA GLY A 203 -15.41 9.09 -12.87
C GLY A 203 -15.30 7.67 -12.30
N PHE A 204 -15.64 6.64 -13.09
CA PHE A 204 -15.45 5.25 -12.68
C PHE A 204 -13.97 4.91 -12.43
N GLY A 205 -13.05 5.38 -13.29
CA GLY A 205 -11.61 5.14 -13.10
C GLY A 205 -11.07 5.66 -11.77
N VAL A 206 -11.51 6.87 -11.36
CA VAL A 206 -11.20 7.42 -10.03
C VAL A 206 -11.82 6.56 -8.94
N TYR A 207 -13.10 6.22 -9.09
CA TYR A 207 -13.82 5.43 -8.09
C TYR A 207 -13.22 4.03 -7.89
N ALA A 208 -12.72 3.40 -8.96
CA ALA A 208 -12.01 2.13 -8.87
C ALA A 208 -10.74 2.24 -8.01
N CYS A 209 -10.00 3.34 -8.12
CA CYS A 209 -8.84 3.61 -7.28
C CYS A 209 -9.26 3.84 -5.81
N PHE A 210 -10.38 4.52 -5.57
CA PHE A 210 -10.92 4.68 -4.21
C PHE A 210 -11.33 3.35 -3.59
N ILE A 211 -11.92 2.44 -4.37
CA ILE A 211 -12.26 1.08 -3.92
C ILE A 211 -11.00 0.35 -3.43
N VAL A 212 -9.91 0.39 -4.20
CA VAL A 212 -8.64 -0.24 -3.80
C VAL A 212 -8.14 0.32 -2.47
N MET A 213 -8.11 1.64 -2.31
CA MET A 213 -7.70 2.27 -1.04
C MET A 213 -8.61 1.85 0.12
N ALA A 214 -9.92 1.96 -0.06
CA ALA A 214 -10.91 1.65 0.95
C ALA A 214 -10.86 0.20 1.43
N LEU A 215 -10.71 -0.75 0.50
CA LEU A 215 -10.63 -2.16 0.85
C LEU A 215 -9.40 -2.49 1.69
N ILE A 216 -8.25 -1.89 1.38
CA ILE A 216 -7.01 -2.18 2.10
C ILE A 216 -7.08 -1.68 3.54
N TYR A 217 -7.54 -0.44 3.75
CA TYR A 217 -7.76 0.09 5.10
C TYR A 217 -8.80 -0.73 5.87
N LEU A 218 -9.92 -1.05 5.23
CA LEU A 218 -10.97 -1.85 5.85
C LEU A 218 -10.47 -3.24 6.24
N MET A 219 -9.72 -3.92 5.36
CA MET A 219 -9.16 -5.24 5.64
C MET A 219 -8.11 -5.22 6.73
N SER A 220 -7.29 -4.15 6.81
CA SER A 220 -6.36 -3.94 7.92
C SER A 220 -7.12 -3.84 9.25
N GLY A 221 -8.14 -2.98 9.34
CA GLY A 221 -8.93 -2.80 10.56
C GLY A 221 -9.73 -4.04 10.95
N LEU A 222 -10.37 -4.69 9.98
CA LEU A 222 -11.10 -5.94 10.21
C LEU A 222 -10.19 -7.08 10.65
N SER A 223 -8.95 -7.14 10.15
CA SER A 223 -7.97 -8.15 10.59
C SER A 223 -7.62 -7.97 12.06
N LYS A 224 -7.45 -6.73 12.54
CA LYS A 224 -7.23 -6.43 13.96
C LYS A 224 -8.40 -6.88 14.84
N LEU A 225 -9.62 -6.55 14.43
CA LEU A 225 -10.83 -7.00 15.14
C LEU A 225 -11.01 -8.52 15.12
N ARG A 226 -10.67 -9.19 14.01
CA ARG A 226 -10.81 -10.64 13.91
C ARG A 226 -9.83 -11.36 14.84
N ASP A 227 -8.58 -10.91 14.86
CA ASP A 227 -7.49 -11.63 15.51
C ASP A 227 -7.33 -11.26 16.99
N SER A 228 -7.67 -10.02 17.37
CA SER A 228 -7.55 -9.49 18.74
C SER A 228 -8.87 -9.03 19.36
N GLY A 229 -9.96 -8.89 18.60
CA GLY A 229 -11.19 -8.28 19.10
C GLY A 229 -10.98 -6.83 19.57
N LEU A 230 -11.71 -6.45 20.62
CA LEU A 230 -11.54 -5.15 21.27
C LEU A 230 -10.27 -5.07 22.13
N ASP A 231 -9.63 -6.21 22.44
CA ASP A 231 -8.34 -6.19 23.15
C ASP A 231 -7.26 -5.50 22.33
N TRP A 232 -7.43 -5.38 21.00
CA TRP A 232 -6.49 -4.66 20.15
C TRP A 232 -6.32 -3.18 20.55
N VAL A 233 -7.40 -2.49 20.95
CA VAL A 233 -7.31 -1.07 21.31
C VAL A 233 -6.91 -0.86 22.76
N ARG A 234 -6.72 -1.91 23.55
CA ARG A 234 -6.33 -1.72 24.95
C ARG A 234 -4.97 -1.04 25.05
N GLY A 235 -4.89 -0.10 25.99
CA GLY A 235 -3.70 0.71 26.19
C GLY A 235 -2.43 -0.10 26.43
N ASP A 236 -2.53 -1.23 27.14
CA ASP A 236 -1.40 -2.13 27.38
C ASP A 236 -0.87 -2.80 26.10
N ASN A 237 -1.75 -3.28 25.22
CA ASN A 237 -1.37 -3.83 23.91
C ASN A 237 -0.78 -2.75 22.98
N ILE A 238 -1.38 -1.56 22.93
CA ILE A 238 -0.89 -0.47 22.07
C ILE A 238 0.46 0.06 22.57
N GLU A 239 0.58 0.32 23.88
CA GLU A 239 1.86 0.69 24.51
C GLU A 239 2.94 -0.33 24.16
N GLN A 240 2.64 -1.62 24.28
CA GLN A 240 3.60 -2.68 24.03
C GLN A 240 4.15 -2.61 22.59
N ARG A 241 3.26 -2.53 21.60
CA ARG A 241 3.62 -2.45 20.18
C ARG A 241 4.43 -1.20 19.85
N LEU A 242 3.97 -0.04 20.31
CA LEU A 242 4.65 1.22 20.02
C LEU A 242 6.07 1.21 20.59
N VAL A 243 6.26 0.62 21.78
CA VAL A 243 7.59 0.50 22.40
C VAL A 243 8.47 -0.48 21.63
N GLU A 244 7.94 -1.63 21.21
CA GLU A 244 8.67 -2.60 20.41
C GLU A 244 9.21 -1.99 19.12
N ASP A 245 8.33 -1.36 18.33
CA ASP A 245 8.71 -0.73 17.07
C ASP A 245 9.66 0.45 17.29
N ALA A 246 9.44 1.26 18.34
CA ALA A 246 10.36 2.35 18.67
C ALA A 246 11.76 1.84 19.07
N LEU A 247 11.87 0.70 19.76
CA LEU A 247 13.15 0.12 20.15
C LEU A 247 13.85 -0.58 18.98
N SER A 248 13.10 -1.12 18.02
CA SER A 248 13.60 -1.79 16.81
C SER A 248 13.05 -1.15 15.52
N PRO A 249 13.42 0.11 15.23
CA PRO A 249 12.82 0.86 14.13
C PRO A 249 13.13 0.26 12.75
N ILE A 250 12.11 0.25 11.90
CA ILE A 250 12.12 -0.39 10.57
C ILE A 250 12.72 0.54 9.50
N PHE A 251 12.46 1.85 9.55
CA PHE A 251 12.95 2.77 8.52
C PHE A 251 13.85 3.86 9.09
N LEU A 252 13.41 4.55 10.14
CA LEU A 252 14.04 5.79 10.58
C LEU A 252 14.41 5.76 12.07
N ASP A 253 15.69 5.56 12.36
CA ASP A 253 16.20 5.56 13.74
C ASP A 253 16.70 6.96 14.15
N TYR A 254 15.79 7.86 14.50
CA TYR A 254 16.14 9.14 15.14
C TYR A 254 16.39 8.95 16.64
N LYS A 255 17.28 9.77 17.21
CA LYS A 255 17.67 9.69 18.64
C LYS A 255 16.50 9.90 19.60
N TRP A 256 15.57 10.79 19.26
CA TRP A 256 14.40 11.07 20.08
C TRP A 256 13.25 10.14 19.69
N LYS A 257 12.66 9.46 20.69
CA LYS A 257 11.61 8.45 20.51
C LYS A 257 10.38 8.85 21.31
N ALA A 258 9.34 9.33 20.63
CA ALA A 258 8.13 9.89 21.27
C ALA A 258 7.47 8.89 22.23
N THR A 259 7.36 7.63 21.83
CA THR A 259 6.80 6.57 22.67
C THR A 259 7.61 6.33 23.94
N VAL A 260 8.94 6.28 23.82
CA VAL A 260 9.82 6.11 24.99
C VAL A 260 9.68 7.29 25.94
N TRP A 261 9.57 8.51 25.40
CA TRP A 261 9.32 9.71 26.21
C TRP A 261 7.98 9.62 26.97
N LEU A 262 6.89 9.18 26.31
CA LEU A 262 5.59 8.98 26.94
C LEU A 262 5.65 7.96 28.09
N VAL A 263 6.30 6.83 27.87
CA VAL A 263 6.44 5.77 28.88
C VAL A 263 7.30 6.25 30.05
N GLN A 264 8.42 6.94 29.80
CA GLN A 264 9.28 7.52 30.85
C GLN A 264 8.56 8.55 31.72
N HIS A 265 7.64 9.31 31.13
CA HIS A 265 6.82 10.30 31.85
C HIS A 265 5.50 9.73 32.35
N HIS A 266 5.37 8.40 32.42
CA HIS A 266 4.23 7.69 33.02
C HIS A 266 2.89 8.08 32.39
N ALA A 267 2.85 8.23 31.05
CA ALA A 267 1.60 8.49 30.34
C ALA A 267 0.55 7.41 30.68
N PRO A 268 -0.69 7.79 31.02
CA PRO A 268 -1.70 6.82 31.43
C PRO A 268 -2.10 5.93 30.25
N GLY A 269 -2.46 4.67 30.52
CA GLY A 269 -2.91 3.70 29.50
C GLY A 269 -4.05 4.19 28.62
N LEU A 270 -4.85 5.16 29.09
CA LEU A 270 -5.89 5.83 28.31
C LEU A 270 -5.32 6.53 27.06
N VAL A 271 -4.13 7.13 27.14
CA VAL A 271 -3.48 7.80 25.98
C VAL A 271 -3.25 6.79 24.86
N PHE A 272 -2.66 5.64 25.20
CA PHE A 272 -2.43 4.55 24.25
C PHE A 272 -3.73 3.95 23.72
N THR A 273 -4.75 3.84 24.57
CA THR A 273 -6.10 3.39 24.17
C THR A 273 -6.71 4.34 23.14
N VAL A 274 -6.58 5.66 23.34
CA VAL A 274 -7.08 6.68 22.39
C VAL A 274 -6.32 6.60 21.06
N ILE A 275 -4.98 6.45 21.09
CA ILE A 275 -4.17 6.30 19.88
C ILE A 275 -4.62 5.07 19.07
N GLY A 276 -4.73 3.90 19.74
CA GLY A 276 -5.18 2.67 19.08
C GLY A 276 -6.61 2.76 18.56
N THR A 277 -7.52 3.32 19.36
CA THR A 277 -8.92 3.51 18.96
C THR A 277 -9.03 4.42 17.74
N PHE A 278 -8.29 5.54 17.71
CA PHE A 278 -8.27 6.43 16.57
C PHE A 278 -7.78 5.71 15.30
N GLY A 279 -6.66 4.98 15.38
CA GLY A 279 -6.15 4.19 14.27
C GLY A 279 -7.18 3.19 13.73
N LEU A 280 -7.84 2.44 14.62
CA LEU A 280 -8.84 1.44 14.25
C LEU A 280 -10.10 2.07 13.64
N VAL A 281 -10.58 3.19 14.20
CA VAL A 281 -11.73 3.93 13.68
C VAL A 281 -11.45 4.46 12.28
N VAL A 282 -10.25 4.98 12.05
CA VAL A 282 -9.84 5.47 10.72
C VAL A 282 -9.78 4.31 9.72
N GLU A 283 -9.17 3.18 10.08
CA GLU A 283 -9.07 2.02 9.19
C GLU A 283 -10.45 1.47 8.79
N LEU A 284 -11.35 1.28 9.76
CA LEU A 284 -12.71 0.77 9.50
C LEU A 284 -13.58 1.82 8.81
N GLY A 285 -13.47 3.08 9.24
CA GLY A 285 -14.24 4.20 8.72
C GLY A 285 -13.84 4.63 7.32
N TYR A 286 -12.65 4.24 6.85
CA TYR A 286 -12.15 4.61 5.52
C TYR A 286 -13.08 4.13 4.39
N VAL A 287 -13.84 3.05 4.57
CA VAL A 287 -14.85 2.61 3.59
C VAL A 287 -15.89 3.70 3.29
N GLY A 288 -16.11 4.64 4.22
CA GLY A 288 -17.00 5.79 4.05
C GLY A 288 -16.63 6.68 2.85
N VAL A 289 -15.37 6.70 2.42
CA VAL A 289 -14.93 7.48 1.23
C VAL A 289 -15.66 7.07 -0.05
N LEU A 290 -16.21 5.86 -0.09
CA LEU A 290 -16.95 5.35 -1.25
C LEU A 290 -18.38 5.90 -1.35
N PHE A 291 -18.89 6.49 -0.26
CA PHE A 291 -20.31 6.87 -0.14
C PHE A 291 -20.51 8.35 0.20
N SER A 292 -19.53 9.02 0.82
CA SER A 292 -19.68 10.39 1.30
C SER A 292 -18.52 11.29 0.87
N ARG A 293 -18.84 12.47 0.32
CA ARG A 293 -17.86 13.53 0.03
C ARG A 293 -17.17 14.04 1.30
N THR A 294 -17.92 14.14 2.39
CA THR A 294 -17.36 14.52 3.69
C THR A 294 -16.33 13.48 4.15
N ALA A 295 -16.62 12.19 3.96
CA ALA A 295 -15.65 11.13 4.26
C ALA A 295 -14.44 11.18 3.34
N GLN A 296 -14.61 11.51 2.05
CA GLN A 296 -13.49 11.73 1.10
C GLN A 296 -12.54 12.86 1.51
N ILE A 297 -12.96 13.76 2.41
CA ILE A 297 -12.09 14.81 2.95
C ILE A 297 -11.54 14.37 4.31
N ILE A 298 -12.42 13.97 5.23
CA ILE A 298 -12.06 13.68 6.61
C ILE A 298 -11.18 12.42 6.71
N MET A 299 -11.53 11.33 6.04
CA MET A 299 -10.82 10.06 6.20
C MET A 299 -9.39 10.09 5.65
N PRO A 300 -9.10 10.69 4.48
CA PRO A 300 -7.71 10.83 4.03
C PRO A 300 -6.85 11.72 4.94
N ILE A 301 -7.41 12.82 5.48
CA ILE A 301 -6.72 13.65 6.48
C ILE A 301 -6.46 12.86 7.76
N ALA A 302 -7.45 12.12 8.25
CA ALA A 302 -7.31 11.30 9.45
C ALA A 302 -6.29 10.17 9.23
N ALA A 303 -6.29 9.53 8.06
CA ALA A 303 -5.32 8.50 7.69
C ALA A 303 -3.90 9.07 7.53
N LEU A 304 -3.75 10.29 6.99
CA LEU A 304 -2.48 11.02 7.02
C LEU A 304 -2.02 11.21 8.46
N GLY A 305 -2.91 11.63 9.36
CA GLY A 305 -2.65 11.76 10.79
C GLY A 305 -2.22 10.44 11.45
N VAL A 306 -2.88 9.33 11.13
CA VAL A 306 -2.46 7.98 11.59
C VAL A 306 -1.06 7.67 11.11
N HIS A 307 -0.74 7.85 9.83
CA HIS A 307 0.59 7.54 9.29
C HIS A 307 1.70 8.46 9.79
N VAL A 308 1.40 9.74 10.05
CA VAL A 308 2.32 10.64 10.77
C VAL A 308 2.50 10.17 12.21
N GLY A 309 1.43 9.71 12.88
CA GLY A 309 1.51 9.08 14.19
C GLY A 309 2.41 7.84 14.18
N VAL A 310 2.23 6.94 13.23
CA VAL A 310 3.08 5.76 13.03
C VAL A 310 4.55 6.18 12.85
N LEU A 311 4.81 7.22 12.04
CA LEU A 311 6.16 7.73 11.84
C LEU A 311 6.79 8.24 13.16
N VAL A 312 6.02 9.00 13.95
CA VAL A 312 6.49 9.61 15.20
C VAL A 312 6.62 8.60 16.34
N PHE A 313 5.68 7.68 16.47
CA PHE A 313 5.60 6.74 17.61
C PHE A 313 6.25 5.39 17.32
N GLN A 314 6.19 4.89 16.08
CA GLN A 314 6.73 3.59 15.68
C GLN A 314 7.98 3.70 14.80
N HIS A 315 8.34 4.89 14.31
CA HIS A 315 9.53 5.09 13.48
C HIS A 315 9.48 4.31 12.14
N ILE A 316 8.26 4.08 11.65
CA ILE A 316 7.98 3.39 10.38
C ILE A 316 7.48 4.43 9.37
N LEU A 317 8.09 4.47 8.19
CA LEU A 317 7.67 5.36 7.10
C LEU A 317 6.86 4.58 6.05
N PHE A 318 5.55 4.84 6.02
CA PHE A 318 4.67 4.41 4.92
C PHE A 318 4.51 5.54 3.90
N LEU A 319 5.59 5.88 3.19
CA LEU A 319 5.66 7.01 2.27
C LEU A 319 4.55 6.96 1.20
N GLU A 320 4.30 5.77 0.65
CA GLU A 320 3.25 5.55 -0.32
C GLU A 320 1.86 5.83 0.26
N LEU A 321 1.59 5.43 1.50
CA LEU A 321 0.28 5.67 2.10
C LEU A 321 0.09 7.12 2.49
N LEU A 322 1.16 7.87 2.80
CA LEU A 322 1.11 9.32 2.97
C LEU A 322 0.77 10.03 1.65
N ILE A 323 1.51 9.71 0.59
CA ILE A 323 1.35 10.35 -0.71
C ILE A 323 0.00 9.99 -1.34
N LEU A 324 -0.42 8.72 -1.29
CA LEU A 324 -1.66 8.28 -1.92
C LEU A 324 -2.92 8.87 -1.30
N GLN A 325 -2.89 9.48 -0.11
CA GLN A 325 -4.04 10.24 0.40
C GLN A 325 -4.42 11.40 -0.52
N PHE A 326 -3.45 11.95 -1.27
CA PHE A 326 -3.69 13.06 -2.18
C PHE A 326 -4.53 12.71 -3.40
N ILE A 327 -4.83 11.42 -3.66
CA ILE A 327 -5.81 11.04 -4.70
C ILE A 327 -7.22 11.56 -4.41
N PHE A 328 -7.50 11.88 -3.14
CA PHE A 328 -8.78 12.41 -2.69
C PHE A 328 -8.82 13.94 -2.65
N LEU A 329 -7.72 14.63 -3.02
CA LEU A 329 -7.75 16.08 -3.11
C LEU A 329 -8.77 16.50 -4.16
N ASP A 330 -9.79 17.21 -3.70
CA ASP A 330 -10.75 17.84 -4.59
C ASP A 330 -10.05 18.94 -5.37
N VAL A 331 -9.86 18.73 -6.67
CA VAL A 331 -9.24 19.69 -7.58
C VAL A 331 -10.03 20.99 -7.59
N ASP A 332 -11.34 20.98 -7.33
CA ASP A 332 -12.14 22.19 -7.19
C ASP A 332 -11.80 22.94 -5.91
N TRP A 333 -11.57 22.26 -4.79
CA TRP A 333 -11.13 22.92 -3.56
C TRP A 333 -9.76 23.57 -3.76
N VAL A 334 -8.81 22.85 -4.36
CA VAL A 334 -7.47 23.38 -4.67
C VAL A 334 -7.58 24.53 -5.67
N ALA A 335 -8.24 24.35 -6.81
CA ALA A 335 -8.38 25.37 -7.84
C ALA A 335 -9.15 26.60 -7.34
N ASN A 336 -10.19 26.43 -6.51
CA ASN A 336 -10.93 27.55 -5.93
C ASN A 336 -10.20 28.23 -4.77
N PHE A 337 -9.37 27.50 -4.02
CA PHE A 337 -8.49 28.05 -2.98
C PHE A 337 -7.36 28.88 -3.58
N TRP A 338 -6.80 28.43 -4.71
CA TRP A 338 -5.74 29.14 -5.44
C TRP A 338 -6.26 30.18 -6.44
N ARG A 339 -7.55 30.12 -6.84
CA ARG A 339 -8.20 31.08 -7.77
C ARG A 339 -8.01 32.56 -7.41
N PRO A 340 -8.08 32.98 -6.13
CA PRO A 340 -7.84 34.38 -5.76
C PRO A 340 -6.40 34.83 -6.01
N HIS A 341 -5.43 33.90 -5.99
CA HIS A 341 -3.99 34.19 -6.04
C HIS A 341 -3.42 34.22 -7.47
N PHE A 342 -4.12 33.64 -8.44
CA PHE A 342 -3.68 33.58 -9.85
C PHE A 342 -4.57 34.39 -10.79
N ARG A 343 -5.12 35.50 -10.30
CA ARG A 343 -6.01 36.37 -11.08
C ARG A 343 -5.22 37.24 -12.06
N THR A 344 -4.72 36.62 -13.13
CA THR A 344 -4.32 37.33 -14.36
C THR A 344 -5.11 36.78 -15.55
N GLY A 345 -6.07 37.58 -16.03
CA GLY A 345 -6.63 37.47 -17.38
C GLY A 345 -7.74 36.43 -17.57
N GLU A 346 -8.88 36.90 -18.02
CA GLU A 346 -10.06 36.14 -18.45
C GLU A 346 -9.77 34.97 -19.40
N GLN A 347 -10.51 33.86 -19.21
CA GLN A 347 -11.44 33.34 -20.22
C GLN A 347 -12.34 32.29 -19.57
N THR A 348 -13.61 32.65 -19.39
CA THR A 348 -14.69 31.71 -19.08
C THR A 348 -14.87 30.80 -20.28
N VAL A 349 -14.20 29.64 -20.26
CA VAL A 349 -14.56 28.50 -21.10
C VAL A 349 -15.91 27.99 -20.57
N ASN A 350 -16.97 28.69 -20.97
CA ASN A 350 -18.31 28.12 -21.03
C ASN A 350 -18.26 27.01 -22.06
N ALA A 351 -17.83 25.82 -21.65
CA ALA A 351 -18.06 24.60 -22.39
C ALA A 351 -19.59 24.44 -22.47
N GLN A 352 -20.18 24.96 -23.56
CA GLN A 352 -21.55 24.73 -23.93
C GLN A 352 -21.81 23.23 -23.85
N VAL A 353 -22.60 22.87 -22.84
CA VAL A 353 -23.00 21.50 -22.58
C VAL A 353 -23.91 21.08 -23.72
N SER A 354 -23.37 20.32 -24.67
CA SER A 354 -24.17 19.56 -25.62
C SER A 354 -24.96 18.50 -24.85
N ASN A 355 -26.17 18.87 -24.42
CA ASN A 355 -27.15 17.99 -23.76
C ASN A 355 -27.72 16.90 -24.71
N GLY A 356 -27.27 16.83 -25.96
CA GLY A 356 -27.83 15.93 -26.98
C GLY A 356 -27.16 14.55 -27.09
N ILE A 357 -26.02 14.32 -26.43
CA ILE A 357 -25.29 13.06 -26.56
C ILE A 357 -25.78 12.08 -25.49
N ARG A 358 -26.56 11.06 -25.90
CA ARG A 358 -26.94 9.95 -25.03
C ARG A 358 -25.67 9.39 -24.36
N PRO A 359 -25.64 9.20 -23.04
CA PRO A 359 -24.49 8.59 -22.37
C PRO A 359 -24.25 7.23 -23.00
N ARG A 360 -23.06 7.03 -23.58
CA ARG A 360 -22.65 5.71 -24.04
C ARG A 360 -22.59 4.79 -22.84
N PRO A 361 -23.10 3.55 -22.95
CA PRO A 361 -23.00 2.59 -21.86
C PRO A 361 -21.53 2.40 -21.49
N LEU A 362 -21.27 2.35 -20.18
CA LEU A 362 -19.94 2.06 -19.64
C LEU A 362 -19.41 0.78 -20.30
N SER A 363 -18.12 0.75 -20.63
CA SER A 363 -17.51 -0.56 -20.91
C SER A 363 -17.65 -1.41 -19.64
N TYR A 364 -18.25 -2.59 -19.75
CA TYR A 364 -18.47 -3.47 -18.59
C TYR A 364 -17.15 -3.97 -17.99
N LEU A 365 -16.07 -3.99 -18.78
CA LEU A 365 -14.79 -4.58 -18.41
C LEU A 365 -14.14 -3.96 -17.16
N PRO A 366 -13.96 -2.63 -17.01
CA PRO A 366 -13.31 -2.05 -15.84
C PRO A 366 -14.14 -2.23 -14.57
N ALA A 367 -15.47 -2.18 -14.71
CA ALA A 367 -16.40 -2.47 -13.61
C ALA A 367 -16.29 -3.91 -13.14
N VAL A 368 -16.34 -4.87 -14.08
CA VAL A 368 -16.16 -6.29 -13.78
C VAL A 368 -14.78 -6.57 -13.19
N ALA A 369 -13.71 -6.00 -13.73
CA ALA A 369 -12.36 -6.19 -13.21
C ALA A 369 -12.20 -5.65 -11.78
N THR A 370 -12.74 -4.47 -11.49
CA THR A 370 -12.72 -3.88 -10.14
C THR A 370 -13.54 -4.72 -9.16
N ALA A 371 -14.72 -5.18 -9.58
CA ALA A 371 -15.57 -6.06 -8.78
C ALA A 371 -14.90 -7.40 -8.48
N LEU A 372 -14.27 -8.03 -9.48
CA LEU A 372 -13.53 -9.28 -9.31
C LEU A 372 -12.32 -9.11 -8.39
N ALA A 373 -11.58 -8.00 -8.50
CA ALA A 373 -10.47 -7.69 -7.61
C ALA A 373 -10.97 -7.53 -6.15
N ALA A 374 -12.04 -6.76 -5.95
CA ALA A 374 -12.66 -6.59 -4.64
C ALA A 374 -13.13 -7.94 -4.05
N ALA A 375 -13.82 -8.75 -4.85
CA ALA A 375 -14.26 -10.08 -4.46
C ALA A 375 -13.08 -10.97 -4.06
N THR A 376 -12.00 -10.95 -4.85
CA THR A 376 -10.78 -11.73 -4.60
C THR A 376 -10.13 -11.33 -3.27
N PHE A 377 -10.04 -10.03 -2.98
CA PHE A 377 -9.49 -9.57 -1.69
C PHE A 377 -10.36 -9.96 -0.51
N LEU A 378 -11.69 -9.88 -0.65
CA LEU A 378 -12.62 -10.30 0.39
C LEU A 378 -12.49 -11.80 0.64
N VAL A 379 -12.54 -12.61 -0.41
CA VAL A 379 -12.26 -14.05 -0.38
C VAL A 379 -10.93 -14.30 0.36
N ALA A 380 -9.83 -13.70 -0.10
CA ALA A 380 -8.51 -13.88 0.53
C ALA A 380 -8.53 -13.52 2.03
N TRP A 381 -9.14 -12.39 2.41
CA TRP A 381 -9.27 -11.97 3.79
C TRP A 381 -10.05 -12.99 4.63
N VAL A 382 -11.18 -13.49 4.12
CA VAL A 382 -12.05 -14.48 4.78
C VAL A 382 -11.33 -15.77 5.10
N TRP A 383 -10.60 -16.30 4.12
CA TRP A 383 -9.80 -17.51 4.31
C TRP A 383 -8.47 -17.26 5.03
N SER A 384 -8.23 -16.03 5.51
CA SER A 384 -7.00 -15.62 6.19
C SER A 384 -5.76 -15.93 5.36
N VAL A 385 -5.87 -15.73 4.05
CA VAL A 385 -4.77 -15.85 3.11
C VAL A 385 -3.81 -14.69 3.35
N GLU A 386 -2.54 -14.98 3.64
CA GLU A 386 -1.48 -14.00 3.95
C GLU A 386 -0.23 -14.28 3.10
N TYR A 387 -0.39 -14.35 1.78
CA TYR A 387 0.76 -14.44 0.88
C TYR A 387 0.73 -13.31 -0.14
N TYR A 388 1.94 -12.88 -0.52
CA TYR A 388 2.14 -11.91 -1.59
C TYR A 388 1.65 -12.49 -2.94
N PRO A 389 1.03 -11.70 -3.83
CA PRO A 389 0.69 -10.29 -3.66
C PRO A 389 -0.63 -10.06 -2.92
N LEU A 390 -1.45 -11.09 -2.67
CA LEU A 390 -2.87 -10.94 -2.31
C LEU A 390 -3.15 -10.26 -0.96
N SER A 391 -2.33 -10.52 0.06
CA SER A 391 -2.59 -10.00 1.40
C SER A 391 -1.33 -9.97 2.27
N ALA A 392 -1.29 -8.97 3.13
CA ALA A 392 -0.44 -8.88 4.31
C ALA A 392 -1.17 -8.08 5.42
N TRP A 393 -2.51 -8.11 5.43
CA TRP A 393 -3.35 -7.20 6.22
C TRP A 393 -3.42 -7.58 7.70
N ARG A 394 -2.96 -8.78 8.05
CA ARG A 394 -2.83 -9.24 9.44
C ARG A 394 -1.55 -8.77 10.11
N MET A 395 -0.69 -8.06 9.40
CA MET A 395 0.46 -7.40 10.01
C MET A 395 -0.05 -6.48 11.13
N TYR A 396 0.45 -6.67 12.35
CA TYR A 396 -0.01 -6.01 13.59
C TYR A 396 -1.44 -6.35 14.08
N SER A 397 -2.02 -7.50 13.69
CA SER A 397 -3.36 -7.88 14.15
C SER A 397 -3.40 -8.77 15.40
N THR A 398 -2.29 -9.42 15.77
CA THR A 398 -2.20 -10.38 16.90
C THR A 398 -1.93 -9.68 18.22
N PRO A 399 -2.67 -9.93 19.31
CA PRO A 399 -2.55 -9.14 20.52
C PRO A 399 -1.17 -9.35 21.17
N GLU A 400 -0.61 -8.26 21.67
CA GLU A 400 0.57 -8.24 22.52
C GLU A 400 0.15 -8.06 23.97
N HIS A 401 0.83 -8.74 24.88
CA HIS A 401 0.58 -8.66 26.31
C HIS A 401 1.75 -7.97 27.00
N LYS A 402 1.45 -7.18 28.05
CA LYS A 402 2.49 -6.58 28.88
C LYS A 402 3.44 -7.65 29.40
N GLY A 403 4.70 -7.49 29.06
CA GLY A 403 5.75 -8.44 29.39
C GLY A 403 7.14 -7.85 29.13
N PRO A 404 8.20 -8.51 29.60
CA PRO A 404 9.56 -8.07 29.34
C PRO A 404 9.83 -8.02 27.83
N PHE A 405 10.36 -6.90 27.36
CA PHE A 405 10.84 -6.78 25.98
C PHE A 405 12.22 -7.40 25.84
N LEU A 406 12.31 -8.39 24.96
CA LEU A 406 13.59 -8.87 24.47
C LEU A 406 13.90 -8.11 23.19
N TYR A 407 14.87 -7.20 23.27
CA TYR A 407 15.39 -6.51 22.10
C TYR A 407 16.89 -6.74 22.02
N PHE A 408 17.39 -6.91 20.80
CA PHE A 408 18.80 -7.16 20.54
C PHE A 408 19.48 -5.86 20.14
N LYS A 409 20.61 -5.55 20.77
CA LYS A 409 21.54 -4.50 20.34
C LYS A 409 22.81 -5.16 19.84
N ILE A 410 23.27 -4.70 18.70
CA ILE A 410 24.54 -5.16 18.15
C ILE A 410 25.56 -4.06 18.39
N ILE A 411 26.66 -4.42 19.04
CA ILE A 411 27.72 -3.50 19.40
C ILE A 411 28.95 -3.96 18.65
N ALA A 412 29.50 -3.10 17.80
CA ALA A 412 30.80 -3.35 17.20
C ALA A 412 31.89 -2.71 18.05
N THR A 413 32.93 -3.49 18.32
CA THR A 413 34.17 -3.00 18.90
C THR A 413 35.13 -2.68 17.76
N LEU A 414 35.54 -1.42 17.65
CA LEU A 414 36.48 -0.93 16.66
C LEU A 414 37.92 -1.29 17.09
N GLU A 415 38.86 -1.20 16.14
CA GLU A 415 40.28 -1.54 16.37
C GLU A 415 40.93 -0.72 17.50
N ASN A 416 40.45 0.51 17.72
CA ASN A 416 40.91 1.38 18.82
C ASN A 416 40.28 1.02 20.19
N GLY A 417 39.55 -0.09 20.30
CA GLY A 417 38.86 -0.54 21.51
C GLY A 417 37.56 0.20 21.83
N SER A 418 37.19 1.24 21.08
CA SER A 418 35.91 1.92 21.25
C SER A 418 34.75 1.06 20.74
N SER A 419 33.58 1.20 21.36
CA SER A 419 32.38 0.46 20.98
C SER A 419 31.34 1.38 20.39
N ILE A 420 30.80 1.03 19.23
CA ILE A 420 29.69 1.72 18.59
C ILE A 420 28.48 0.79 18.53
N LEU A 421 27.30 1.34 18.82
CA LEU A 421 26.05 0.64 18.55
C LEU A 421 25.88 0.61 17.03
N ILE A 422 25.82 -0.58 16.45
CA ILE A 422 25.40 -0.76 15.07
C ILE A 422 23.88 -0.95 15.09
N PRO A 423 23.11 -0.04 14.48
CA PRO A 423 21.69 -0.27 14.26
C PRO A 423 21.48 -1.62 13.60
N THR A 424 20.54 -2.43 14.08
CA THR A 424 20.28 -3.79 13.54
C THR A 424 19.99 -3.76 12.03
N ARG A 425 19.45 -2.64 11.54
CA ARG A 425 19.28 -2.36 10.10
C ARG A 425 20.59 -2.36 9.30
N ASP A 426 21.72 -2.01 9.90
CA ASP A 426 23.00 -1.89 9.17
C ASP A 426 23.73 -3.24 9.05
N LEU A 427 23.13 -4.35 9.51
CA LEU A 427 23.77 -5.68 9.59
C LEU A 427 23.08 -6.78 8.80
N SER A 428 21.77 -6.67 8.52
CA SER A 428 21.06 -7.68 7.75
C SER A 428 20.23 -7.03 6.63
N PRO A 429 20.62 -7.21 5.36
CA PRO A 429 19.85 -6.68 4.22
C PRO A 429 18.48 -7.39 4.07
N ALA A 430 18.24 -8.47 4.83
CA ALA A 430 16.99 -9.21 4.90
C ALA A 430 16.02 -8.70 5.95
N LEU A 431 16.47 -7.90 6.91
CA LEU A 431 15.55 -7.41 7.92
C LEU A 431 14.77 -6.20 7.41
N LEU A 432 15.32 -5.35 6.52
CA LEU A 432 14.68 -4.09 6.12
C LEU A 432 15.07 -3.57 4.71
N PRO A 433 14.20 -2.80 4.03
CA PRO A 433 14.45 -2.32 2.65
C PRO A 433 15.61 -1.32 2.52
N ASN A 434 15.86 -0.48 3.53
CA ASN A 434 16.85 0.61 3.47
C ASN A 434 18.23 0.28 4.10
N ALA A 435 18.43 -0.95 4.57
CA ALA A 435 19.67 -1.48 5.15
C ALA A 435 20.86 -1.57 4.17
N ARG A 436 20.57 -1.52 2.87
CA ARG A 436 21.42 -2.09 1.82
C ARG A 436 22.61 -1.21 1.44
N TYR A 437 22.45 0.12 1.58
CA TYR A 437 23.47 1.10 1.20
C TYR A 437 24.69 1.11 2.13
N LEU A 438 24.53 0.68 3.40
CA LEU A 438 25.60 0.72 4.41
C LEU A 438 26.47 -0.55 4.38
N LEU A 439 25.87 -1.73 4.19
CA LEU A 439 26.65 -2.98 4.09
C LEU A 439 27.50 -3.05 2.82
N ALA A 440 27.00 -2.55 1.69
CA ALA A 440 27.81 -2.43 0.49
C ALA A 440 29.06 -1.56 0.71
N ARG A 441 28.96 -0.46 1.48
CA ARG A 441 30.15 0.34 1.87
C ARG A 441 31.05 -0.37 2.86
N VAL A 442 30.51 -1.08 3.85
CA VAL A 442 31.32 -1.80 4.85
C VAL A 442 32.13 -2.94 4.19
N PHE A 443 31.55 -3.65 3.22
CA PHE A 443 32.24 -4.70 2.48
C PHE A 443 33.12 -4.18 1.32
N HIS A 444 32.87 -2.99 0.79
CA HIS A 444 33.78 -2.34 -0.17
C HIS A 444 34.91 -1.55 0.48
N ALA A 445 34.78 -1.11 1.74
CA ALA A 445 35.84 -0.43 2.49
C ALA A 445 36.86 -1.41 3.12
N THR A 446 36.66 -2.72 2.96
CA THR A 446 37.53 -3.78 3.51
C THR A 446 38.29 -4.56 2.43
N ARG A 447 38.55 -3.94 1.27
CA ARG A 447 39.53 -4.44 0.29
C ARG A 447 40.60 -3.42 -0.03
#